data_AF-A0A8T7GRA6-F1
#
_entry.id   AF-A0A8T7GRA6-F1
#
_cell.length_a   1.000
_cell.length_b   1.000
_cell.length_c   1.000
_cell.angle_alpha   90.00
_cell.angle_beta   90.00
_cell.angle_gamma   90.00
#
_symmetry.space_group_name_H-M   'P 1'
#
loop_
_entity.id
_entity.type
_entity.pdbx_description
1 polymer ?
#
loop_
_entity_poly.entity_id
_entity_poly.type
_entity_poly.pdbx_seq_one_letter_code
_entity_poly.pdbx_strand_id
1 'polypeptide(L)' 'MPVGRRYTAYRRVVEELGLRQLDVYRYKDHDELRLLTPSGEVKLVKLPRRRDEMTVEEFREFLRRELGL' A
#
# COMPACT_ATOMS: atom_id res chain seq x y z
N MET A 1 -13.78 -5.51 -17.54
CA MET A 1 -13.73 -4.79 -16.24
C MET A 1 -12.55 -3.82 -16.27
N PRO A 2 -12.73 -2.49 -16.17
CA PRO A 2 -11.59 -1.58 -16.23
C PRO A 2 -10.79 -1.68 -14.93
N VAL A 3 -9.60 -2.28 -15.02
CA VAL A 3 -8.64 -2.46 -13.92
C VAL A 3 -8.08 -1.10 -13.40
N GLY A 4 -8.42 0.02 -14.06
CA GLY A 4 -7.68 1.27 -13.97
C GLY A 4 -8.02 2.24 -12.83
N ARG A 5 -9.24 2.27 -12.26
CA ARG A 5 -9.59 3.35 -11.30
C ARG A 5 -9.16 3.10 -9.86
N ARG A 6 -9.32 1.87 -9.35
CA ARG A 6 -8.94 1.55 -7.96
C ARG A 6 -7.44 1.41 -7.77
N TYR A 7 -6.73 0.78 -8.72
CA TYR A 7 -5.27 0.63 -8.66
C TYR A 7 -4.55 1.99 -8.55
N THR A 8 -5.06 3.00 -9.27
CA THR A 8 -4.51 4.36 -9.25
C THR A 8 -4.70 5.03 -7.88
N ALA A 9 -5.77 4.73 -7.15
CA ALA A 9 -6.04 5.36 -5.85
C ALA A 9 -5.07 4.90 -4.75
N TYR A 10 -4.85 3.59 -4.57
CA TYR A 10 -3.91 3.09 -3.54
C TYR A 10 -2.47 3.48 -3.85
N ARG A 11 -2.07 3.40 -5.12
CA ARG A 11 -0.73 3.85 -5.54
C ARG A 11 -0.52 5.33 -5.26
N ARG A 12 -1.54 6.17 -5.54
CA ARG A 12 -1.51 7.59 -5.23
C ARG A 12 -1.36 7.84 -3.73
N VAL A 13 -2.04 7.07 -2.87
CA VAL A 13 -1.83 7.19 -1.40
C VAL A 13 -0.38 6.91 -1.01
N VAL A 14 0.22 5.85 -1.57
CA VAL A 14 1.63 5.53 -1.31
C VAL A 14 2.53 6.71 -1.72
N GLU A 15 2.30 7.26 -2.91
CA GLU A 15 3.05 8.42 -3.41
C GLU A 15 2.81 9.71 -2.58
N GLU A 16 1.58 9.96 -2.13
CA GLU A 16 1.21 11.07 -1.23
C GLU A 16 1.88 10.96 0.15
N LEU A 17 2.16 9.74 0.62
CA LEU A 17 2.92 9.48 1.85
C LEU A 17 4.45 9.60 1.63
N GLY A 18 4.90 9.98 0.44
CA GLY A 18 6.32 10.08 0.09
C GLY A 18 6.99 8.74 -0.15
N LEU A 19 6.21 7.65 -0.22
CA LEU A 19 6.72 6.30 -0.44
C LEU A 19 6.67 5.95 -1.93
N ARG A 20 7.46 4.98 -2.35
CA ARG A 20 7.36 4.39 -3.69
C ARG A 20 7.02 2.91 -3.60
N GLN A 21 5.90 2.52 -4.20
CA GLN A 21 5.54 1.12 -4.32
C GLN A 21 6.45 0.44 -5.35
N LEU A 22 7.20 -0.56 -4.91
CA LEU A 22 8.07 -1.38 -5.77
C LEU A 22 7.28 -2.56 -6.33
N ASP A 23 6.72 -3.38 -5.44
CA ASP A 23 6.01 -4.62 -5.78
C ASP A 23 4.80 -4.82 -4.86
N VAL A 24 3.86 -5.66 -5.30
CA VAL A 24 2.71 -6.11 -4.51
C VAL A 24 2.59 -7.61 -4.63
N TYR A 25 2.70 -8.30 -3.51
CA TYR A 25 2.49 -9.74 -3.43
C TYR A 25 1.08 -10.02 -2.94
N ARG A 26 0.32 -10.79 -3.71
CA ARG A 26 -1.10 -11.07 -3.44
C ARG A 26 -1.24 -12.50 -2.92
N TYR A 27 -1.68 -12.63 -1.68
CA TYR A 27 -1.95 -13.92 -1.04
C TYR A 27 -3.45 -14.20 -0.99
N LYS A 28 -3.82 -15.36 -0.44
CA LYS A 28 -5.22 -15.78 -0.36
C LYS A 28 -6.04 -14.88 0.57
N ASP A 29 -5.44 -14.46 1.67
CA ASP A 29 -6.04 -13.78 2.82
C ASP A 29 -5.54 -12.33 3.00
N HIS A 30 -4.38 -11.97 2.43
CA HIS A 30 -3.81 -10.64 2.56
C HIS A 30 -2.98 -10.23 1.34
N ASP A 31 -2.58 -8.96 1.29
CA ASP A 31 -1.56 -8.46 0.36
C ASP A 31 -0.33 -8.00 1.15
N GLU A 32 0.85 -8.14 0.57
CA GLU A 32 2.09 -7.54 1.07
C GLU A 32 2.60 -6.50 0.10
N LEU A 33 3.00 -5.34 0.62
CA LEU A 33 3.50 -4.22 -0.15
C LEU A 33 4.99 -4.05 0.08
N ARG A 34 5.76 -4.06 -1.00
CA ARG A 34 7.16 -3.71 -0.96
C ARG A 34 7.30 -2.23 -1.28
N LEU A 35 7.66 -1.44 -0.27
CA LEU A 35 7.71 0.02 -0.33
C LEU A 35 9.15 0.51 -0.15
N LEU A 36 9.53 1.52 -0.93
CA LEU A 36 10.75 2.29 -0.72
C LEU A 36 10.40 3.57 0.04
N THR A 37 11.06 3.80 1.17
CA THR A 37 10.91 5.01 1.99
C THR A 37 11.71 6.18 1.42
N PRO A 38 11.41 7.44 1.81
CA PRO A 38 12.25 8.59 1.49
C PRO A 38 13.71 8.45 1.95
N SER A 39 13.96 7.69 3.04
CA SER A 39 15.31 7.40 3.54
C SER A 39 16.11 6.43 2.66
N GLY A 40 15.49 5.85 1.62
CA GLY A 40 16.11 4.84 0.76
C GLY A 40 16.02 3.41 1.30
N GLU A 41 15.27 3.18 2.38
CA GLU A 41 15.06 1.86 2.96
C GLU A 41 13.90 1.14 2.27
N VAL A 42 14.06 -0.17 2.05
CA VAL A 42 12.99 -1.00 1.52
C VAL A 42 12.29 -1.69 2.68
N LYS A 43 10.99 -1.39 2.86
CA LYS A 43 10.13 -2.01 3.86
C LYS A 43 9.09 -2.91 3.19
N LEU A 44 8.93 -4.11 3.74
CA LEU A 44 7.84 -5.01 3.37
C LEU A 44 6.72 -4.85 4.41
N VAL A 45 5.55 -4.39 3.96
CA VAL A 45 4.39 -4.12 4.80
C VAL A 45 3.31 -5.15 4.52
N LYS A 46 2.96 -5.94 5.52
CA LYS A 46 1.86 -6.92 5.43
C LYS A 46 0.53 -6.24 5.77
N LEU A 47 -0.40 -6.19 4.82
CA LEU A 47 -1.75 -5.71 5.08
C LEU A 47 -2.54 -6.75 5.89
N PRO A 48 -3.53 -6.33 6.68
CA PRO A 48 -4.35 -7.26 7.48
C PRO A 48 -5.34 -8.07 6.63
N ARG A 49 -5.70 -7.56 5.45
CA ARG A 49 -6.57 -8.18 4.45
C ARG A 49 -6.18 -7.67 3.06
N ARG A 50 -6.86 -8.09 2.00
CA ARG A 50 -6.53 -7.58 0.66
C ARG A 50 -6.86 -6.10 0.56
N ARG A 51 -6.05 -5.35 -0.22
CA ARG A 51 -6.23 -3.90 -0.35
C ARG A 51 -7.57 -3.52 -0.97
N ASP A 52 -8.14 -4.38 -1.83
CA ASP A 52 -9.43 -4.17 -2.47
C ASP A 52 -10.63 -4.43 -1.55
N GLU A 53 -10.38 -5.02 -0.39
CA GLU A 53 -11.31 -5.17 0.74
C GLU A 53 -11.17 -4.04 1.77
N MET A 54 -10.25 -3.09 1.55
CA MET A 54 -10.06 -1.90 2.38
C MET A 54 -10.51 -0.67 1.61
N THR A 55 -11.05 0.33 2.30
CA THR A 55 -11.17 1.66 1.71
C THR A 55 -9.79 2.31 1.54
N VAL A 56 -9.71 3.33 0.69
CA VAL A 56 -8.46 4.08 0.47
C VAL A 56 -7.99 4.77 1.76
N GLU A 57 -8.93 5.22 2.60
CA GLU A 57 -8.61 5.85 3.89
C GLU A 57 -8.11 4.84 4.92
N GLU A 58 -8.77 3.67 5.06
CA GLU A 58 -8.28 2.59 5.92
C GLU A 58 -6.86 2.16 5.54
N PHE A 59 -6.59 2.11 4.23
CA PHE A 59 -5.27 1.79 3.72
C PHE A 59 -4.23 2.86 4.08
N ARG A 60 -4.57 4.15 3.92
CA ARG A 60 -3.69 5.27 4.29
C ARG A 60 -3.33 5.23 5.77
N GLU A 61 -4.34 5.12 6.63
CA GLU A 61 -4.16 5.11 8.08
C GLU A 61 -3.37 3.89 8.56
N PHE A 62 -3.59 2.73 7.92
CA PHE A 62 -2.77 1.55 8.18
C PHE A 62 -1.29 1.80 7.86
N LEU A 63 -0.98 2.33 6.67
CA LEU A 63 0.41 2.61 6.28
C LEU A 63 1.08 3.64 7.18
N ARG A 64 0.38 4.70 7.58
CA ARG A 64 0.90 5.71 8.52
C ARG A 64 1.29 5.08 9.85
N ARG A 65 0.38 4.32 10.44
CA ARG A 65 0.61 3.64 11.71
C ARG A 65 1.78 2.65 11.64
N GLU A 66 1.83 1.84 10.58
CA GLU A 66 2.85 0.79 10.44
C GLU A 66 4.25 1.36 10.16
N LEU A 67 4.32 2.48 9.43
CA LEU A 67 5.58 3.11 9.04
C LEU A 67 6.03 4.23 9.97
N GLY A 68 5.19 4.64 10.93
CA GLY A 68 5.45 5.74 11.86
C GLY A 68 5.45 7.11 11.19
N LEU A 69 4.57 7.31 10.20
CA LEU A 69 4.42 8.56 9.43
C LEU A 69 3.30 9.45 9.99
#